data_AF-A0A9P5N901-F1
#
_entry.id   AF-A0A9P5N901-F1
#
_cell.length_a   1.000
_cell.length_b   1.000
_cell.length_c   1.000
_cell.angle_alpha   90.00
_cell.angle_beta   90.00
_cell.angle_gamma   90.00
#
_symmetry.space_group_name_H-M   'P 1'
#
loop_
_entity.id
_entity.type
_entity.pdbx_description
1 polymer ?
#
loop_
_entity_poly.entity_id
_entity_poly.type
_entity_poly.pdbx_seq_one_letter_code
_entity_poly.pdbx_strand_id
1 'polypeptide(L)' 'KLPTELTIEHAIGLFHVHGHKDVCFWCFATTFICHCGIILGEILESLWAALN' A
#
# COMPACT_ATOMS: atom_id res chain seq x y z
N LYS A 1 10.24 13.83 -19.97
CA LYS A 1 8.98 13.13 -20.32
C LYS A 1 9.13 11.68 -19.89
N LEU A 2 8.11 11.10 -19.26
CA LEU A 2 8.11 9.66 -18.98
C LEU A 2 7.92 8.86 -20.29
N PRO A 3 8.37 7.60 -20.36
CA PRO A 3 8.15 6.74 -21.52
C PRO A 3 6.65 6.48 -21.74
N THR A 4 6.22 6.44 -23.00
CA THR A 4 4.81 6.19 -23.35
C THR A 4 4.35 4.78 -22.96
N GLU A 5 5.25 3.82 -22.99
CA GLU A 5 4.99 2.40 -22.66
C GLU A 5 5.17 2.08 -21.17
N LEU A 6 5.31 3.11 -20.31
CA LEU A 6 5.45 2.91 -18.87
C LEU A 6 4.07 2.62 -18.25
N THR A 7 3.90 1.41 -17.71
CA THR A 7 2.74 1.09 -16.87
C THR A 7 2.97 1.66 -15.47
N ILE A 8 2.02 2.46 -14.98
CA ILE A 8 2.07 3.06 -13.64
C ILE A 8 1.00 2.38 -12.79
N GLU A 9 1.44 1.71 -11.73
CA GLU A 9 0.56 1.16 -10.70
C GLU A 9 0.39 2.19 -9.59
N HIS A 10 -0.84 2.37 -9.11
CA HIS A 10 -1.15 3.24 -7.99
C HIS A 10 -1.25 2.41 -6.72
N ALA A 11 -0.64 2.90 -5.63
CA ALA A 11 -0.63 2.21 -4.36
C ALA A 11 -1.05 3.14 -3.22
N ILE A 12 -1.63 2.55 -2.17
CA ILE A 12 -1.95 3.21 -0.91
C ILE A 12 -1.20 2.46 0.20
N GLY A 13 -0.67 3.21 1.18
CA GLY A 13 -0.02 2.61 2.36
C GLY A 13 -0.95 1.63 3.09
N LEU A 14 -0.39 0.52 3.58
CA LEU A 14 -1.19 -0.58 4.11
C LEU A 14 -2.04 -0.15 5.31
N PHE A 15 -1.51 0.63 6.24
CA PHE A 15 -2.28 1.20 7.34
C PHE A 15 -3.53 1.95 6.85
N HIS A 16 -3.36 2.79 5.83
CA HIS A 16 -4.45 3.60 5.30
C HIS A 16 -5.46 2.76 4.51
N VAL A 17 -5.01 1.82 3.67
CA VAL A 17 -5.91 1.06 2.79
C VAL A 17 -6.81 0.09 3.56
N HIS A 18 -6.34 -0.47 4.68
CA HIS A 18 -7.15 -1.34 5.55
C HIS A 18 -8.26 -0.59 6.29
N GLY A 19 -8.07 0.71 6.59
CA GLY A 19 -9.09 1.56 7.20
C GLY A 19 -9.99 2.27 6.18
N HIS A 20 -9.83 2.01 4.89
CA HIS A 20 -10.59 2.66 3.82
C HIS A 20 -11.83 1.83 3.42
N LYS A 21 -12.32 2.01 2.19
CA LYS A 21 -13.36 1.19 1.56
C LYS A 21 -12.78 -0.16 1.11
N ASP A 22 -13.53 -1.24 1.31
CA ASP A 22 -13.12 -2.61 0.92
C ASP A 22 -12.68 -2.74 -0.54
N VAL A 23 -13.34 -2.01 -1.44
CA VAL A 23 -13.00 -2.02 -2.87
C VAL A 23 -11.57 -1.54 -3.14
N CYS A 24 -11.03 -0.69 -2.26
CA CYS A 24 -9.69 -0.15 -2.42
C CYS A 24 -8.60 -1.13 -1.98
N PHE A 25 -8.92 -2.09 -1.12
CA PHE A 25 -7.95 -3.04 -0.59
C PHE A 25 -7.31 -3.87 -1.72
N TRP A 26 -8.13 -4.48 -2.57
CA TRP A 26 -7.63 -5.31 -3.68
C TRP A 26 -7.08 -4.51 -4.86
N CYS A 27 -7.47 -3.23 -5.01
CA CYS A 27 -6.97 -2.37 -6.09
C CYS A 27 -5.65 -1.69 -5.77
N PHE A 28 -5.37 -1.36 -4.51
CA PHE A 28 -4.29 -0.43 -4.15
C PHE A 28 -3.35 -0.92 -3.05
N ALA A 29 -3.65 -2.04 -2.38
CA ALA A 29 -2.72 -2.56 -1.38
C ALA A 29 -1.43 -3.02 -2.06
N THR A 30 -0.30 -2.52 -1.55
CA THR A 30 1.05 -2.83 -2.06
C THR A 30 1.37 -4.32 -2.05
N THR A 31 0.67 -5.11 -1.23
CA THR A 31 0.76 -6.58 -1.19
C THR A 31 0.33 -7.27 -2.49
N PHE A 32 -0.48 -6.61 -3.32
CA PHE A 32 -0.94 -7.17 -4.61
C PHE A 32 -0.16 -6.62 -5.81
N ILE A 33 0.74 -5.65 -5.61
CA ILE A 33 1.52 -5.05 -6.70
C ILE A 33 2.84 -5.80 -6.85
N CYS A 34 3.03 -6.42 -8.01
CA CYS A 34 4.23 -7.20 -8.29
C CYS A 34 5.49 -6.31 -8.23
N HIS A 35 6.55 -6.81 -7.61
CA HIS A 35 7.82 -6.10 -7.38
C HIS A 35 7.72 -4.86 -6.46
N CYS A 36 6.58 -4.63 -5.80
CA CYS A 36 6.48 -3.59 -4.78
C CYS A 36 7.18 -4.06 -3.49
N GLY A 37 8.24 -3.36 -3.09
CA GLY A 37 8.85 -3.55 -1.79
C GLY A 37 7.95 -2.96 -0.71
N ILE A 38 7.54 -3.77 0.26
CA ILE A 38 6.84 -3.30 1.45
C ILE A 38 7.90 -2.96 2.49
N ILE A 39 8.21 -1.68 2.60
CA ILE A 39 9.02 -1.15 3.69
C ILE A 39 8.06 -0.49 4.68
N LEU A 40 8.26 -0.74 5.96
CA LEU A 40 7.43 -0.19 7.03
C LEU A 40 7.45 1.34 6.95
N GLY A 41 6.36 1.94 6.50
CA GLY A 41 6.28 3.37 6.23
C GLY A 41 5.99 4.19 7.50
N GLU A 42 5.34 3.56 8.48
CA GLU A 42 4.91 4.22 9.71
C GLU A 42 5.18 3.31 10.91
N ILE A 43 5.80 3.85 11.96
CA ILE A 43 6.16 3.09 13.17
C ILE A 43 4.93 2.49 13.88
N LEU A 44 3.76 3.13 13.67
CA LEU A 44 2.46 2.70 14.16
C LEU A 44 2.04 1.33 13.61
N GLU A 45 2.44 0.96 12.39
CA GLU A 45 2.09 -0.33 11.78
C GLU A 45 2.69 -1.51 12.55
N SER A 46 3.96 -1.42 12.98
CA SER A 46 4.61 -2.49 13.76
C SER A 46 4.18 -2.52 15.23
N LEU A 47 3.74 -1.39 15.79
CA LEU A 47 3.39 -1.27 17.19
C LEU A 47 1.89 -1.42 17.47
N TRP A 48 1.07 -1.66 16.44
CA TRP A 48 -0.39 -1.73 16.57
C TRP A 48 -0.85 -2.70 17.67
N ALA A 49 -0.27 -3.91 17.70
CA ALA A 49 -0.61 -4.93 18.69
C ALA A 49 -0.24 -4.55 20.14
N ALA A 50 0.64 -3.57 20.34
CA ALA A 50 0.98 -3.05 21.66
C ALA A 50 0.19 -1.77 22.01
N LEU A 51 -0.37 -1.08 21.02
CA LEU A 51 -1.09 0.18 21.15
C LEU A 51 -2.63 0.02 21.18
N ASN A 52 -3.16 -1.13 20.77
CA ASN A 52 -4.57 -1.54 20.93
C ASN A 52 -4.67 -2.71 21.89
#